data_AF-A0A368V1A1-F1
#
_entry.id   AF-A0A368V1A1-F1
#
_cell.length_a   1.000
_cell.length_b   1.000
_cell.length_c   1.000
_cell.angle_alpha   90.00
_cell.angle_beta   90.00
_cell.angle_gamma   90.00
#
_symmetry.space_group_name_H-M   'P 1'
#
loop_
_entity.id
_entity.type
_entity.pdbx_description
1 polymer ?
#
loop_
_entity_poly.entity_id
_entity_poly.type
_entity_poly.pdbx_seq_one_letter_code
_entity_poly.pdbx_strand_id
1 'polypeptide(L)'
;MRFQSDLVGDKRALTFLRKLGKEGQKAITRATNNAGRKARTLSSREIRNDVALSAAYVRARLLIKRATLKKAEFVIRAKTRGVLMTRYPYRVLQKRGITVKVKRKGARRRIEGAFVTRLNAQGRRVSVIAVPNYKGAVGKKRAKYQTGNTKIKVLYSPSVSQVFVDVRDRITPEVERYFIDQVDKEINQAIKRILK
;
A
#
# COMPACT_ATOMS: atom_id res chain seq x y z
N MET A 1 -67.56 -7.87 -6.30
CA MET A 1 -66.09 -7.71 -6.10
C MET A 1 -65.75 -6.23 -6.17
N ARG A 2 -65.07 -5.67 -5.16
CA ARG A 2 -64.56 -4.29 -5.19
C ARG A 2 -63.05 -4.35 -5.37
N PHE A 3 -62.56 -3.79 -6.47
CA PHE A 3 -61.13 -3.60 -6.71
C PHE A 3 -60.78 -2.20 -6.19
N GLN A 4 -59.98 -2.12 -5.12
CA GLN A 4 -59.58 -0.86 -4.50
C GLN A 4 -58.05 -0.79 -4.51
N SER A 5 -57.48 -0.11 -5.51
CA SER A 5 -56.04 0.16 -5.59
C SER A 5 -55.74 1.52 -4.96
N ASP A 6 -54.88 1.56 -3.94
CA ASP A 6 -54.37 2.82 -3.39
C ASP A 6 -53.30 3.40 -4.32
N LEU A 7 -53.75 4.06 -5.39
CA LEU A 7 -52.92 4.71 -6.40
C LEU A 7 -51.98 5.78 -5.81
N VAL A 8 -52.29 6.31 -4.62
CA VAL A 8 -51.45 7.30 -3.93
C VAL A 8 -50.33 6.60 -3.16
N GLY A 9 -50.65 5.51 -2.46
CA GLY A 9 -49.68 4.61 -1.83
C GLY A 9 -48.65 4.09 -2.84
N ASP A 10 -49.11 3.63 -4.00
CA ASP A 10 -48.25 3.13 -5.08
C ASP A 10 -47.30 4.21 -5.63
N LYS A 11 -47.79 5.43 -5.85
CA LYS A 11 -46.94 6.57 -6.30
C LYS A 11 -45.89 6.96 -5.25
N ARG A 12 -46.24 6.90 -3.96
CA ARG A 12 -45.30 7.16 -2.86
C ARG A 12 -44.23 6.07 -2.77
N ALA A 13 -44.62 4.80 -2.89
CA ALA A 13 -43.70 3.67 -2.92
C ALA A 13 -42.73 3.74 -4.11
N LEU A 14 -43.22 4.06 -5.31
CA LEU A 14 -42.39 4.26 -6.49
C LEU A 14 -41.40 5.42 -6.33
N THR A 15 -41.84 6.53 -5.72
CA THR A 15 -40.98 7.68 -5.44
C THR A 15 -39.90 7.33 -4.42
N PHE A 16 -40.25 6.58 -3.37
CA PHE A 16 -39.31 6.07 -2.37
C PHE A 16 -38.26 5.17 -3.03
N LEU A 17 -38.67 4.19 -3.84
CA LEU A 17 -37.77 3.27 -4.53
C LEU A 17 -36.82 4.00 -5.49
N ARG A 18 -37.30 4.99 -6.25
CA ARG A 18 -36.46 5.82 -7.13
C ARG A 18 -35.42 6.61 -6.35
N LYS A 19 -35.81 7.23 -5.23
CA LYS A 19 -34.89 7.96 -4.35
C LYS A 19 -33.88 7.01 -3.70
N LEU A 20 -34.32 5.82 -3.30
CA LEU A 20 -33.47 4.78 -2.71
C LEU A 20 -32.42 4.29 -3.69
N GLY A 21 -32.75 4.12 -4.97
CA GLY A 21 -31.75 3.76 -5.99
C GLY A 21 -30.57 4.75 -6.03
N LYS A 22 -30.88 6.06 -6.06
CA LYS A 22 -29.85 7.12 -6.12
C LYS A 22 -29.08 7.28 -4.81
N GLU A 23 -29.77 7.33 -3.67
CA GLU A 23 -29.14 7.50 -2.36
C GLU A 23 -28.42 6.23 -1.88
N GLY A 24 -28.93 5.05 -2.24
CA GLY A 24 -28.30 3.76 -1.98
C GLY A 24 -26.96 3.62 -2.71
N GLN A 25 -26.89 4.01 -3.99
CA GLN A 25 -25.61 4.03 -4.72
C GLN A 25 -24.57 4.98 -4.07
N LYS A 26 -25.01 6.14 -3.58
CA LYS A 26 -24.14 7.06 -2.82
C LYS A 26 -23.70 6.44 -1.49
N ALA A 27 -24.61 5.81 -0.77
CA ALA A 27 -24.34 5.13 0.50
C ALA A 27 -23.27 4.04 0.33
N ILE A 28 -23.45 3.15 -0.65
CA ILE A 28 -22.47 2.11 -0.99
C ILE A 28 -21.13 2.74 -1.35
N THR A 29 -21.11 3.77 -2.21
CA THR A 29 -19.86 4.45 -2.60
C THR A 29 -19.12 5.05 -1.38
N ARG A 30 -19.84 5.57 -0.39
CA ARG A 30 -19.26 6.08 0.85
C ARG A 30 -18.72 4.94 1.72
N ALA A 31 -19.50 3.89 1.90
CA ALA A 31 -19.10 2.70 2.64
C ALA A 31 -17.82 2.07 2.05
N THR A 32 -17.77 1.88 0.73
CA THR A 32 -16.60 1.37 0.01
C THR A 32 -15.37 2.27 0.22
N ASN A 33 -15.54 3.59 0.16
CA ASN A 33 -14.44 4.53 0.39
C ASN A 33 -13.97 4.52 1.86
N ASN A 34 -14.87 4.35 2.83
CA ASN A 34 -14.53 4.25 4.25
C ASN A 34 -13.78 2.94 4.53
N ALA A 35 -14.27 1.81 4.01
CA ALA A 35 -13.58 0.53 4.10
C ALA A 35 -12.21 0.57 3.43
N GLY A 36 -12.10 1.18 2.25
CA GLY A 36 -10.83 1.38 1.56
C GLY A 36 -9.80 2.20 2.35
N ARG A 37 -10.24 3.25 3.05
CA ARG A 37 -9.38 4.06 3.94
C ARG A 37 -8.86 3.23 5.13
N LYS A 38 -9.74 2.43 5.74
CA LYS A 38 -9.39 1.50 6.82
C LYS A 38 -8.40 0.45 6.30
N ALA A 39 -8.69 -0.18 5.16
CA ALA A 39 -7.81 -1.16 4.52
C ALA A 39 -6.41 -0.61 4.26
N ARG A 40 -6.27 0.62 3.73
CA ARG A 40 -4.96 1.27 3.54
C ARG A 40 -4.20 1.46 4.87
N THR A 41 -4.93 1.83 5.91
CA THR A 41 -4.35 2.04 7.25
C THR A 41 -3.86 0.74 7.85
N LEU A 42 -4.68 -0.31 7.80
CA LEU A 42 -4.33 -1.66 8.23
C LEU A 42 -3.14 -2.20 7.43
N SER A 43 -3.19 -2.11 6.11
CA SER A 43 -2.09 -2.50 5.22
C SER A 43 -0.77 -1.83 5.63
N SER A 44 -0.81 -0.50 5.84
CA SER A 44 0.38 0.25 6.23
C SER A 44 0.89 -0.13 7.63
N ARG A 45 0.02 -0.60 8.54
CA ARG A 45 0.40 -1.09 9.86
C ARG A 45 1.05 -2.46 9.76
N GLU A 46 0.38 -3.41 9.11
CA GLU A 46 0.86 -4.79 9.01
C GLU A 46 2.16 -4.90 8.20
N ILE A 47 2.31 -4.16 7.09
CA ILE A 47 3.59 -4.07 6.37
C ILE A 47 4.72 -3.65 7.32
N ARG A 48 4.48 -2.69 8.22
CA ARG A 48 5.50 -2.22 9.17
C ARG A 48 5.75 -3.18 10.33
N ASN A 49 4.81 -4.08 10.60
CA ASN A 49 4.98 -5.17 11.55
C ASN A 49 5.93 -6.23 10.99
N ASP A 50 5.95 -6.42 9.68
CA ASP A 50 6.87 -7.34 9.01
C ASP A 50 8.24 -6.69 8.74
N VAL A 51 8.24 -5.45 8.23
CA VAL A 51 9.47 -4.75 7.79
C VAL A 51 9.73 -3.44 8.54
N ALA A 52 11.01 -3.14 8.78
CA ALA A 52 11.46 -1.96 9.53
C ALA A 52 11.49 -0.67 8.68
N LEU A 53 10.40 -0.40 7.95
CA LEU A 53 10.20 0.84 7.19
C LEU A 53 9.42 1.89 8.00
N SER A 54 9.61 3.16 7.64
CA SER A 54 8.83 4.26 8.22
C SER A 54 7.39 4.29 7.67
N ALA A 55 6.45 4.79 8.48
CA ALA A 55 5.05 4.92 8.08
C ALA A 55 4.86 5.83 6.88
N ALA A 56 5.53 6.99 6.88
CA ALA A 56 5.50 7.91 5.75
C ALA A 56 5.98 7.25 4.45
N TYR A 57 7.05 6.45 4.51
CA TYR A 57 7.55 5.74 3.34
C TYR A 57 6.51 4.75 2.82
N VAL A 58 6.00 3.84 3.66
CA VAL A 58 5.02 2.81 3.26
C VAL A 58 3.75 3.44 2.69
N ARG A 59 3.17 4.45 3.37
CA ARG A 59 1.95 5.14 2.91
C ARG A 59 2.10 5.78 1.55
N ALA A 60 3.26 6.35 1.24
CA ALA A 60 3.56 6.95 -0.06
C ALA A 60 3.75 5.90 -1.19
N ARG A 61 3.88 4.62 -0.85
CA ARG A 61 3.97 3.50 -1.81
C ARG A 61 2.66 2.73 -1.96
N LEU A 62 1.69 2.97 -1.06
CA LEU A 62 0.31 2.48 -1.17
C LEU A 62 -0.55 3.55 -1.85
N LEU A 63 -0.72 3.39 -3.16
CA LEU A 63 -1.55 4.23 -4.01
C LEU A 63 -3.01 3.81 -3.89
N ILE A 64 -3.91 4.79 -3.87
CA ILE A 64 -5.34 4.55 -3.75
C ILE A 64 -6.08 5.11 -4.94
N LYS A 65 -7.07 4.35 -5.43
CA LYS A 65 -8.10 4.80 -6.34
C LYS A 65 -9.43 4.70 -5.62
N ARG A 66 -10.12 5.84 -5.50
CA ARG A 66 -11.37 5.95 -4.74
C ARG A 66 -12.55 5.41 -5.54
N ALA A 67 -13.53 4.90 -4.82
CA ALA A 67 -14.80 4.51 -5.41
C ALA A 67 -15.58 5.76 -5.85
N THR A 68 -16.25 5.61 -6.98
CA THR A 68 -17.12 6.63 -7.60
C THR A 68 -18.50 6.02 -7.85
N LEU A 69 -19.52 6.85 -8.08
CA LEU A 69 -20.88 6.34 -8.34
C LEU A 69 -20.95 5.38 -9.54
N LYS A 70 -20.12 5.62 -10.58
CA LYS A 70 -20.05 4.76 -11.77
C LYS A 70 -19.23 3.48 -11.55
N LYS A 71 -18.29 3.51 -10.59
CA LYS A 71 -17.35 2.42 -10.30
C LYS A 71 -17.21 2.29 -8.79
N ALA A 72 -18.03 1.42 -8.20
CA ALA A 72 -18.07 1.15 -6.76
C ALA A 72 -16.88 0.30 -6.27
N GLU A 73 -15.69 0.50 -6.86
CA GLU A 73 -14.45 -0.20 -6.51
C GLU A 73 -13.49 0.74 -5.76
N PHE A 74 -12.88 0.27 -4.68
CA PHE A 74 -11.74 0.93 -4.07
C PHE A 74 -10.49 0.09 -4.29
N VAL A 75 -9.50 0.64 -4.97
CA VAL A 75 -8.30 -0.11 -5.36
C VAL A 75 -7.09 0.41 -4.60
N ILE A 76 -6.39 -0.49 -3.92
CA ILE A 76 -5.07 -0.24 -3.31
C ILE A 76 -4.01 -0.89 -4.19
N ARG A 77 -3.02 -0.10 -4.62
CA ARG A 77 -1.86 -0.59 -5.39
C ARG A 77 -0.58 -0.27 -4.65
N ALA A 78 0.31 -1.25 -4.55
CA ALA A 78 1.63 -1.06 -3.98
C ALA A 78 2.68 -0.88 -5.10
N LYS A 79 3.69 -0.02 -4.88
CA LYS A 79 4.80 0.11 -5.83
C LYS A 79 5.65 -1.18 -5.87
N THR A 80 5.95 -1.64 -7.09
CA THR A 80 6.68 -2.89 -7.38
C THR A 80 8.19 -2.76 -7.28
N ARG A 81 8.73 -1.53 -7.38
CA ARG A 81 10.19 -1.30 -7.33
C ARG A 81 10.77 -1.68 -5.96
N GLY A 82 11.91 -2.37 -5.99
CA GLY A 82 12.67 -2.74 -4.79
C GLY A 82 13.04 -1.52 -3.93
N VAL A 83 13.04 -1.72 -2.62
CA VAL A 83 13.31 -0.64 -1.66
C VAL A 83 14.81 -0.53 -1.42
N LEU A 84 15.39 0.66 -1.57
CA LEU A 84 16.79 0.90 -1.25
C LEU A 84 17.09 0.53 0.20
N MET A 85 18.19 -0.18 0.44
CA MET A 85 18.60 -0.58 1.79
C MET A 85 18.85 0.62 2.73
N THR A 86 19.14 1.81 2.19
CA THR A 86 19.25 3.06 2.97
C THR A 86 17.94 3.54 3.59
N ARG A 87 16.79 2.99 3.18
CA ARG A 87 15.48 3.31 3.77
C ARG A 87 15.21 2.54 5.06
N TYR A 88 16.03 1.53 5.34
CA TYR A 88 15.99 0.75 6.57
C TYR A 88 17.00 1.29 7.58
N PRO A 89 16.80 1.06 8.88
CA PRO A 89 17.80 1.38 9.89
C PRO A 89 19.11 0.65 9.61
N TYR A 90 20.19 1.38 9.28
CA TYR A 90 21.51 0.81 9.00
C TYR A 90 22.59 1.43 9.91
N ARG A 91 23.70 0.70 10.10
CA ARG A 91 24.90 1.17 10.82
C ARG A 91 26.13 0.75 10.04
N VAL A 92 27.02 1.70 9.75
CA VAL A 92 28.32 1.44 9.15
C VAL A 92 29.27 0.92 10.23
N LEU A 93 29.97 -0.18 9.94
CA LEU A 93 30.90 -0.80 10.88
C LEU A 93 32.33 -0.29 10.63
N GLN A 94 33.12 -0.17 11.69
CA GLN A 94 34.54 0.22 11.61
C GLN A 94 35.37 -0.81 10.81
N LYS A 95 35.15 -2.11 11.04
CA LYS A 95 35.89 -3.23 10.39
C LYS A 95 35.28 -3.65 9.04
N ARG A 96 34.96 -2.68 8.18
CA ARG A 96 34.30 -2.83 6.85
C ARG A 96 32.93 -3.54 6.89
N GLY A 97 31.99 -3.01 6.11
CA GLY A 97 30.62 -3.53 5.99
C GLY A 97 29.57 -2.72 6.72
N ILE A 98 28.30 -3.10 6.49
CA ILE A 98 27.14 -2.40 7.04
C ILE A 98 26.20 -3.41 7.67
N THR A 99 25.62 -3.07 8.82
CA THR A 99 24.48 -3.82 9.36
C THR A 99 23.19 -3.15 8.97
N VAL A 100 22.19 -3.91 8.51
CA VAL A 100 20.87 -3.40 8.14
C VAL A 100 19.79 -4.20 8.87
N LYS A 101 18.75 -3.51 9.36
CA LYS A 101 17.56 -4.15 9.92
C LYS A 101 16.42 -4.09 8.91
N VAL A 102 16.18 -5.19 8.19
CA VAL A 102 15.09 -5.27 7.19
C VAL A 102 13.79 -5.73 7.83
N LYS A 103 13.80 -6.87 8.53
CA LYS A 103 12.63 -7.35 9.29
C LYS A 103 12.47 -6.52 10.57
N ARG A 104 11.23 -6.13 10.89
CA ARG A 104 10.94 -5.38 12.12
C ARG A 104 11.23 -6.24 13.36
N LYS A 105 10.68 -7.45 13.37
CA LYS A 105 10.95 -8.50 14.36
C LYS A 105 12.08 -9.39 13.81
N GLY A 106 13.30 -9.18 14.29
CA GLY A 106 14.48 -9.92 13.84
C GLY A 106 15.79 -9.20 14.10
N ALA A 107 16.89 -9.96 14.02
CA ALA A 107 18.24 -9.45 14.16
C ALA A 107 18.66 -8.58 12.96
N ARG A 108 19.61 -7.67 13.20
CA ARG A 108 20.28 -6.94 12.13
C ARG A 108 21.13 -7.93 11.33
N ARG A 109 21.16 -7.80 10.00
CA ARG A 109 22.05 -8.60 9.15
C ARG A 109 23.29 -7.78 8.79
N ARG A 110 24.47 -8.36 9.01
CA ARG A 110 25.73 -7.80 8.52
C ARG A 110 25.88 -8.11 7.04
N ILE A 111 26.26 -7.11 6.27
CA ILE A 111 26.61 -7.22 4.87
C ILE A 111 28.07 -6.83 4.75
N GLU A 112 28.93 -7.83 4.54
CA GLU A 112 30.36 -7.63 4.43
C GLU A 112 30.71 -6.93 3.11
N GLY A 113 31.74 -6.08 3.14
CA GLY A 113 32.16 -5.29 1.98
C GLY A 113 31.17 -4.22 1.51
N ALA A 114 30.00 -4.08 2.16
CA ALA A 114 29.05 -3.03 1.84
C ALA A 114 29.51 -1.65 2.32
N PHE A 115 29.23 -0.62 1.54
CA PHE A 115 29.52 0.77 1.84
C PHE A 115 28.37 1.68 1.42
N VAL A 116 28.32 2.89 2.01
CA VAL A 116 27.36 3.92 1.62
C VAL A 116 28.01 4.81 0.57
N THR A 117 27.33 5.04 -0.53
CA THR A 117 27.74 6.00 -1.57
C THR A 117 26.56 6.81 -2.05
N ARG A 118 26.79 7.90 -2.78
CA ARG A 118 25.74 8.74 -3.37
C ARG A 118 25.75 8.53 -4.89
N LEU A 119 24.57 8.30 -5.46
CA LEU A 119 24.39 8.16 -6.91
C LEU A 119 23.45 9.23 -7.43
N ASN A 120 23.69 9.66 -8.67
CA ASN A 120 22.74 10.48 -9.41
C ASN A 120 21.65 9.57 -9.97
N ALA A 121 20.43 9.73 -9.47
CA ALA A 121 19.25 9.04 -9.97
C ALA A 121 18.23 10.09 -10.39
N GLN A 122 17.94 10.18 -11.70
CA GLN A 122 16.95 11.10 -12.26
C GLN A 122 17.17 12.56 -11.80
N GLY A 123 18.42 13.05 -11.93
CA GLY A 123 18.78 14.43 -11.56
C GLY A 123 18.90 14.71 -10.05
N ARG A 124 18.76 13.69 -9.18
CA ARG A 124 18.90 13.85 -7.72
C ARG A 124 20.00 12.95 -7.16
N ARG A 125 20.79 13.50 -6.24
CA ARG A 125 21.77 12.72 -5.46
C ARG A 125 21.05 11.90 -4.40
N VAL A 126 21.15 10.57 -4.49
CA VAL A 126 20.51 9.61 -3.58
C VAL A 126 21.57 8.76 -2.90
N SER A 127 21.55 8.72 -1.57
CA SER A 127 22.39 7.80 -0.80
C SER A 127 21.91 6.36 -0.95
N VAL A 128 22.83 5.46 -1.28
CA VAL A 128 22.59 4.03 -1.47
C VAL A 128 23.61 3.22 -0.70
N ILE A 129 23.21 2.01 -0.31
CA ILE A 129 24.13 0.98 0.16
C ILE A 129 24.45 0.12 -1.05
N ALA A 130 25.74 -0.06 -1.32
CA ALA A 130 26.23 -0.85 -2.42
C ALA A 130 27.34 -1.79 -1.96
N VAL A 131 27.54 -2.85 -2.75
CA VAL A 131 28.71 -3.72 -2.66
C VAL A 131 29.52 -3.59 -3.95
N PRO A 132 30.84 -3.79 -3.91
CA PRO A 132 31.64 -3.87 -5.12
C PRO A 132 31.10 -4.98 -6.04
N ASN A 133 30.94 -4.70 -7.33
CA ASN A 133 30.59 -5.73 -8.29
C ASN A 133 31.88 -6.35 -8.84
N TYR A 134 32.27 -7.51 -8.31
CA TYR A 134 33.47 -8.24 -8.76
C TYR A 134 33.28 -8.97 -10.10
N LYS A 135 32.08 -8.95 -10.71
CA LYS A 135 31.87 -9.45 -12.07
C LYS A 135 32.41 -8.45 -13.09
N GLY A 136 33.72 -8.49 -13.31
CA GLY A 136 34.34 -8.07 -14.56
C GLY A 136 33.97 -9.03 -15.70
N ALA A 137 34.36 -8.71 -16.93
CA ALA A 137 34.34 -9.67 -18.03
C ALA A 137 35.00 -10.99 -17.59
N VAL A 138 34.49 -12.10 -18.11
CA VAL A 138 34.90 -13.49 -17.84
C VAL A 138 36.39 -13.59 -17.48
N GLY A 139 36.70 -14.13 -16.30
CA GLY A 139 38.06 -14.59 -15.95
C GLY A 139 38.95 -13.71 -15.06
N LYS A 140 38.56 -12.49 -14.64
CA LYS A 140 39.42 -11.67 -13.74
C LYS A 140 38.79 -11.46 -12.34
N LYS A 141 39.37 -12.11 -11.32
CA LYS A 141 38.95 -12.09 -9.89
C LYS A 141 39.09 -10.74 -9.16
N ARG A 142 39.53 -9.66 -9.81
CA ARG A 142 39.62 -8.33 -9.18
C ARG A 142 39.23 -7.26 -10.20
N ALA A 143 38.16 -6.52 -9.92
CA ALA A 143 37.88 -5.27 -10.61
C ALA A 143 39.04 -4.32 -10.32
N LYS A 144 39.85 -4.00 -11.33
CA LYS A 144 40.99 -3.09 -11.22
C LYS A 144 40.46 -1.71 -10.84
N TYR A 145 40.90 -1.21 -9.68
CA TYR A 145 40.47 0.07 -9.12
C TYR A 145 41.09 1.21 -9.90
N GLN A 146 40.31 1.90 -10.73
CA GLN A 146 40.62 3.26 -11.16
C GLN A 146 39.33 4.08 -11.18
N THR A 147 39.35 5.12 -10.36
CA THR A 147 38.62 6.39 -10.43
C THR A 147 37.73 6.53 -11.68
N GLY A 148 36.40 6.54 -11.50
CA GLY A 148 35.45 7.03 -12.51
C GLY A 148 34.34 6.06 -12.95
N ASN A 149 34.52 4.73 -12.86
CA ASN A 149 33.50 3.78 -13.33
C ASN A 149 33.48 2.45 -12.55
N THR A 150 33.48 2.52 -11.21
CA THR A 150 33.28 1.32 -10.38
C THR A 150 31.92 0.71 -10.67
N LYS A 151 31.90 -0.50 -11.26
CA LYS A 151 30.69 -1.34 -11.27
C LYS A 151 30.37 -1.65 -9.81
N ILE A 152 29.37 -0.97 -9.28
CA ILE A 152 28.82 -1.20 -7.94
C ILE A 152 27.46 -1.89 -8.09
N LYS A 153 27.14 -2.81 -7.19
CA LYS A 153 25.81 -3.40 -7.13
C LYS A 153 25.05 -2.72 -6.00
N VAL A 154 24.05 -1.92 -6.36
CA VAL A 154 23.14 -1.30 -5.38
C VAL A 154 22.28 -2.38 -4.74
N LEU A 155 22.20 -2.36 -3.41
CA LEU A 155 21.43 -3.33 -2.66
C LEU A 155 19.99 -2.84 -2.45
N TYR A 156 19.06 -3.73 -2.78
CA TYR A 156 17.63 -3.53 -2.61
C TYR A 156 17.04 -4.62 -1.72
N SER A 157 16.06 -4.23 -0.94
CA SER A 157 15.17 -5.09 -0.17
C SER A 157 13.94 -5.43 -1.01
N PRO A 158 13.13 -6.43 -0.60
CA PRO A 158 11.82 -6.66 -1.16
C PRO A 158 11.01 -5.36 -1.32
N SER A 159 10.26 -5.29 -2.41
CA SER A 159 9.39 -4.15 -2.68
C SER A 159 8.21 -4.13 -1.71
N VAL A 160 7.60 -2.95 -1.55
CA VAL A 160 6.36 -2.83 -0.75
C VAL A 160 5.26 -3.71 -1.35
N SER A 161 5.23 -3.89 -2.68
CA SER A 161 4.27 -4.79 -3.34
C SER A 161 4.47 -6.25 -2.97
N GLN A 162 5.71 -6.71 -2.84
CA GLN A 162 5.97 -8.11 -2.45
C GLN A 162 5.47 -8.37 -1.03
N VAL A 163 5.77 -7.48 -0.08
CA VAL A 163 5.28 -7.58 1.31
C VAL A 163 3.75 -7.41 1.37
N PHE A 164 3.17 -6.59 0.49
CA PHE A 164 1.74 -6.35 0.47
C PHE A 164 0.92 -7.58 0.08
N VAL A 165 1.46 -8.50 -0.73
CA VAL A 165 0.77 -9.74 -1.10
C VAL A 165 0.39 -10.54 0.15
N ASP A 166 1.32 -10.75 1.07
CA ASP A 166 1.04 -11.53 2.29
C ASP A 166 0.20 -10.73 3.32
N VAL A 167 0.28 -9.41 3.27
CA VAL A 167 -0.50 -8.54 4.16
C VAL A 167 -1.96 -8.47 3.75
N ARG A 168 -2.26 -8.44 2.45
CA ARG A 168 -3.64 -8.28 1.97
C ARG A 168 -4.53 -9.40 2.51
N ASP A 169 -4.06 -10.64 2.46
CA ASP A 169 -4.84 -11.82 2.83
C ASP A 169 -5.13 -11.82 4.34
N ARG A 170 -4.20 -11.30 5.16
CA ARG A 170 -4.38 -11.13 6.61
C ARG A 170 -5.39 -10.06 7.00
N ILE A 171 -5.48 -8.96 6.23
CA ILE A 171 -6.37 -7.84 6.58
C ILE A 171 -7.76 -7.97 5.95
N THR A 172 -7.92 -8.76 4.89
CA THR A 172 -9.19 -8.91 4.17
C THR A 172 -10.36 -9.22 5.11
N PRO A 173 -10.28 -10.18 6.06
CA PRO A 173 -11.41 -10.48 6.94
C PRO A 173 -11.82 -9.30 7.84
N GLU A 174 -10.86 -8.51 8.34
CA GLU A 174 -11.15 -7.31 9.14
C GLU A 174 -11.81 -6.22 8.28
N VAL A 175 -11.32 -6.05 7.05
CA VAL A 175 -11.83 -5.04 6.11
C VAL A 175 -13.24 -5.38 5.64
N GLU A 176 -13.54 -6.65 5.39
CA GLU A 176 -14.86 -7.11 4.97
C GLU A 176 -15.91 -6.91 6.06
N ARG A 177 -15.60 -7.28 7.31
CA ARG A 177 -16.50 -7.00 8.45
C ARG A 177 -16.78 -5.52 8.58
N TYR A 178 -15.73 -4.71 8.55
CA TYR A 178 -15.88 -3.26 8.62
C TYR A 178 -16.67 -2.71 7.42
N PHE A 179 -16.53 -3.28 6.23
CA PHE A 179 -17.30 -2.87 5.06
C PHE A 179 -18.79 -3.13 5.25
N ILE A 180 -19.19 -4.32 5.74
CA ILE A 180 -20.59 -4.66 6.04
C ILE A 180 -21.17 -3.65 7.03
N ASP A 181 -20.46 -3.39 8.14
CA ASP A 181 -20.90 -2.40 9.15
C ASP A 181 -21.09 -1.00 8.56
N GLN A 182 -20.21 -0.59 7.63
CA GLN A 182 -20.33 0.70 6.96
C GLN A 182 -21.49 0.75 5.97
N VAL A 183 -21.77 -0.36 5.27
CA VAL A 183 -22.90 -0.45 4.35
C VAL A 183 -24.20 -0.28 5.12
N ASP A 184 -24.40 -1.04 6.20
CA ASP A 184 -25.61 -0.95 7.03
C ASP A 184 -25.80 0.46 7.59
N LYS A 185 -24.72 1.06 8.10
CA LYS A 185 -24.75 2.43 8.62
C LYS A 185 -25.15 3.44 7.55
N GLU A 186 -24.55 3.39 6.37
CA GLU A 186 -24.81 4.36 5.30
C GLU A 186 -26.18 4.16 4.64
N ILE A 187 -26.64 2.92 4.49
CA ILE A 187 -27.98 2.61 3.97
C ILE A 187 -29.06 3.10 4.95
N ASN A 188 -28.92 2.80 6.24
CA ASN A 188 -29.87 3.29 7.26
C ASN A 188 -29.94 4.83 7.30
N GLN A 189 -28.79 5.50 7.12
CA GLN A 189 -28.78 6.95 6.97
C GLN A 189 -29.45 7.42 5.67
N ALA A 190 -29.27 6.71 4.57
CA ALA A 190 -29.94 7.03 3.31
C ALA A 190 -31.46 6.90 3.43
N ILE A 191 -31.96 5.83 4.04
CA ILE A 191 -33.39 5.63 4.31
C ILE A 191 -33.95 6.78 5.16
N LYS A 192 -33.26 7.14 6.25
CA LYS A 192 -33.65 8.28 7.11
C LYS A 192 -33.69 9.62 6.36
N ARG A 193 -32.85 9.83 5.34
CA ARG A 193 -32.87 11.04 4.51
C ARG A 193 -34.02 11.06 3.50
N ILE A 194 -34.54 9.89 3.10
CA ILE A 194 -35.65 9.78 2.14
C ILE A 194 -37.00 9.96 2.84
N LEU A 195 -37.10 9.48 4.09
CA LEU A 195 -38.32 9.54 4.91
C LEU A 195 -38.55 10.90 5.57
N LYS A 196 -37.52 11.76 5.61
CA LYS A 196 -37.66 13.18 5.95
C LYS A 196 -38.08 13.98 4.72
#